data_AF-A0A2N2JKC0-F1
#
_entry.id   AF-A0A2N2JKC0-F1
#
_cell.length_a   1.000
_cell.length_b   1.000
_cell.length_c   1.000
_cell.angle_alpha   90.00
_cell.angle_beta   90.00
_cell.angle_gamma   90.00
#
_symmetry.space_group_name_H-M   'P 1'
#
loop_
_entity.id
_entity.type
_entity.pdbx_description
1 polymer ?
#
loop_
_entity_poly.entity_id
_entity_poly.type
_entity_poly.pdbx_seq_one_letter_code
_entity_poly.pdbx_strand_id
1 'polypeptide(L)'
;MRSPHPLLASALALSLALGSLGEAGAAAPSPARPLCGVSACALLEGLPGPKDPIREQRAVAGAFRALDRARDQKAFAAAHARFERVLAPLFAEAARVFHPTGEDAEVDPKRAQRFLSRHVFGRDALLRIGDEAFEPRPELAAALALTACRAGDPDAAIAVGRGVGGADTAALRAFSALLLLEAGRRDEALELLPTLGDEGFLAPWIAAELATDADSRRALHTRAARRVVTPDQQTALREQTRRFDAAPAP
;
A
#
# COMPACT_ATOMS: atom_id res chain seq x y z
N MET A 1 6.00 -19.70 38.42
CA MET A 1 6.18 -18.33 37.89
C MET A 1 6.11 -18.42 36.37
N ARG A 2 5.04 -17.90 35.75
CA ARG A 2 4.85 -17.97 34.29
C ARG A 2 5.45 -16.72 33.67
N SER A 3 6.39 -16.89 32.76
CA SER A 3 7.08 -15.81 32.04
C SER A 3 6.07 -14.92 31.29
N PRO A 4 6.33 -13.60 31.18
CA PRO A 4 5.50 -12.72 30.36
C PRO A 4 5.55 -13.19 28.90
N HIS A 5 4.38 -13.24 28.25
CA HIS A 5 4.23 -13.74 26.88
C HIS A 5 5.09 -12.91 25.92
N PRO A 6 5.90 -13.55 25.05
CA PRO A 6 6.76 -12.84 24.08
C PRO A 6 5.99 -11.94 23.10
N LEU A 7 4.67 -12.14 22.95
CA LEU A 7 3.77 -11.30 22.14
C LEU A 7 3.50 -9.91 22.76
N LEU A 8 3.57 -9.78 24.09
CA LEU A 8 3.43 -8.50 24.79
C LEU A 8 4.70 -7.65 24.68
N ALA A 9 5.88 -8.29 24.64
CA ALA A 9 7.15 -7.62 24.40
C ALA A 9 7.25 -7.08 22.95
N SER A 10 6.72 -7.81 21.96
CA SER A 10 6.63 -7.33 20.58
C SER A 10 5.68 -6.13 20.44
N ALA A 11 4.57 -6.10 21.19
CA ALA A 11 3.65 -4.96 21.20
C ALA A 11 4.23 -3.71 21.90
N LEU A 12 5.09 -3.89 22.92
CA LEU A 12 5.82 -2.80 23.58
C LEU A 12 6.97 -2.25 22.72
N ALA A 13 7.64 -3.08 21.92
CA ALA A 13 8.67 -2.61 20.98
C ALA A 13 8.10 -1.70 19.86
N LEU A 14 6.82 -1.87 19.48
CA LEU A 14 6.11 -0.96 18.58
C LEU A 14 5.91 0.46 19.16
N SER A 15 6.12 0.67 20.46
CA SER A 15 5.89 1.97 21.13
C SER A 15 6.94 3.03 20.79
N LEU A 16 8.03 2.67 20.11
CA LEU A 16 9.11 3.61 19.76
C LEU A 16 9.11 4.07 18.29
N ALA A 17 8.26 3.50 17.42
CA ALA A 17 8.27 3.80 15.97
C ALA A 17 7.25 4.86 15.52
N LEU A 18 6.22 5.15 16.32
CA LEU A 18 5.16 6.12 15.95
C LEU A 18 5.43 7.56 16.45
N GLY A 19 6.57 7.79 17.11
CA GLY A 19 7.00 9.10 17.61
C GLY A 19 7.54 10.06 16.54
N SER A 20 7.54 9.71 15.25
CA SER A 20 8.09 10.57 14.17
C SER A 20 7.08 10.97 13.09
N LEU A 21 5.77 10.81 13.32
CA LEU A 21 4.73 11.27 12.38
C LEU A 21 4.39 12.78 12.49
N GLY A 22 5.33 13.58 12.97
CA GLY A 22 5.13 15.01 13.14
C GLY A 22 6.42 15.80 13.14
N GLU A 23 7.16 15.79 12.03
CA GLU A 23 8.08 16.88 11.62
C GLU A 23 8.73 16.55 10.26
N ALA A 24 7.91 16.28 9.24
CA ALA A 24 8.37 16.38 7.86
C ALA A 24 8.17 17.84 7.42
N GLY A 25 9.28 18.59 7.39
CA GLY A 25 9.29 19.98 6.96
C GLY A 25 8.55 20.17 5.64
N ALA A 26 7.69 21.18 5.62
CA ALA A 26 6.95 21.62 4.45
C ALA A 26 7.92 22.11 3.36
N ALA A 27 8.47 21.18 2.58
CA ALA A 27 8.97 21.49 1.25
C ALA A 27 7.75 21.82 0.39
N ALA A 28 7.75 22.99 -0.23
CA ALA A 28 6.69 23.39 -1.14
C ALA A 28 6.46 22.29 -2.18
N PRO A 29 5.22 21.87 -2.44
CA PRO A 29 4.94 20.86 -3.45
C PRO A 29 5.45 21.39 -4.79
N SER A 30 6.50 20.74 -5.30
CA SER A 30 6.91 20.93 -6.69
C SER A 30 5.69 20.68 -7.57
N PRO A 31 5.42 21.50 -8.61
CA PRO A 31 4.21 21.36 -9.41
C PRO A 31 4.17 19.96 -10.03
N ALA A 32 3.41 19.07 -9.40
CA ALA A 32 3.23 17.71 -9.85
C ALA A 32 2.58 17.78 -11.23
N ARG A 33 3.30 17.31 -12.24
CA ARG A 33 2.69 17.04 -13.54
C ARG A 33 1.47 16.14 -13.29
N PRO A 34 0.34 16.36 -13.98
CA PRO A 34 -0.83 15.50 -13.83
C PRO A 34 -0.39 14.06 -14.08
N LEU A 35 -0.45 13.23 -13.04
CA LEU A 35 -0.04 11.84 -13.11
C LEU A 35 -0.95 11.11 -14.09
N CYS A 36 -0.37 10.18 -14.84
CA CYS A 36 -1.08 9.41 -15.86
C CYS A 36 -1.99 8.33 -15.21
N GLY A 37 -3.01 8.77 -14.49
CA GLY A 37 -3.79 8.05 -13.47
C GLY A 37 -4.71 6.91 -13.94
N VAL A 38 -4.46 6.32 -15.11
CA VAL A 38 -5.24 5.18 -15.64
C VAL A 38 -4.31 4.06 -16.12
N SER A 39 -3.21 4.42 -16.81
CA SER A 39 -2.23 3.44 -17.31
C SER A 39 -1.33 2.92 -16.19
N ALA A 40 -0.83 3.80 -15.31
CA ALA A 40 -0.01 3.40 -14.16
C ALA A 40 -0.76 2.41 -13.24
N CYS A 41 -2.05 2.67 -12.96
CA CYS A 41 -2.85 1.84 -12.07
C CYS A 41 -3.07 0.40 -12.59
N ALA A 42 -2.84 0.13 -13.88
CA ALA A 42 -2.92 -1.23 -14.44
C ALA A 42 -1.71 -2.10 -14.04
N LEU A 43 -0.64 -1.49 -13.51
CA LEU A 43 0.56 -2.20 -13.07
C LEU A 43 0.46 -2.72 -11.63
N LEU A 44 -0.55 -2.30 -10.88
CA LEU A 44 -0.76 -2.79 -9.52
C LEU A 44 -1.02 -4.31 -9.52
N GLU A 45 -0.25 -5.03 -8.71
CA GLU A 45 -0.39 -6.48 -8.51
C GLU A 45 -1.16 -6.78 -7.19
N GLY A 46 -1.59 -8.03 -7.00
CA GLY A 46 -2.24 -8.45 -5.74
C GLY A 46 -3.71 -8.06 -5.59
N LEU A 47 -4.37 -7.61 -6.67
CA LEU A 47 -5.80 -7.33 -6.64
C LEU A 47 -6.63 -8.61 -6.46
N PRO A 48 -7.62 -8.63 -5.55
CA PRO A 48 -8.43 -9.81 -5.32
C PRO A 48 -9.29 -10.11 -6.55
N GLY A 49 -9.11 -11.32 -7.08
CA GLY A 49 -9.90 -11.81 -8.21
C GLY A 49 -11.37 -12.02 -7.85
N PRO A 50 -12.28 -12.22 -8.83
CA PRO A 50 -13.72 -12.25 -8.56
C PRO A 50 -14.19 -13.27 -7.52
N LYS A 51 -13.46 -14.38 -7.37
CA LYS A 51 -13.73 -15.49 -6.46
C LYS A 51 -12.96 -15.40 -5.13
N ASP A 52 -12.26 -14.30 -4.89
CA ASP A 52 -11.51 -14.13 -3.65
C ASP A 52 -12.47 -14.05 -2.44
N PRO A 53 -12.26 -14.85 -1.38
CA PRO A 53 -13.11 -14.85 -0.19
C PRO A 53 -13.29 -13.46 0.45
N ILE A 54 -12.32 -12.56 0.34
CA ILE A 54 -12.42 -11.20 0.89
C ILE A 54 -13.61 -10.43 0.28
N ARG A 55 -13.95 -10.73 -0.98
CA ARG A 55 -15.03 -10.06 -1.72
C ARG A 55 -16.42 -10.51 -1.26
N GLU A 56 -16.50 -11.69 -0.65
CA GLU A 56 -17.74 -12.26 -0.09
C GLU A 56 -18.04 -11.75 1.32
N GLN A 57 -17.05 -11.17 2.00
CA GLN A 57 -17.22 -10.67 3.36
C GLN A 57 -18.20 -9.50 3.40
N ARG A 58 -19.25 -9.64 4.24
CA ARG A 58 -20.37 -8.69 4.31
C ARG A 58 -19.93 -7.24 4.53
N ALA A 59 -18.89 -7.01 5.31
CA ALA A 59 -18.40 -5.68 5.65
C ALA A 59 -17.84 -4.91 4.43
N VAL A 60 -17.22 -5.62 3.48
CA VAL A 60 -16.54 -5.00 2.31
C VAL A 60 -17.19 -5.33 0.97
N ALA A 61 -18.11 -6.29 0.91
CA ALA A 61 -18.81 -6.68 -0.32
C ALA A 61 -19.48 -5.49 -1.04
N GLY A 62 -20.01 -4.52 -0.28
CA GLY A 62 -20.56 -3.29 -0.84
C GLY A 62 -19.51 -2.39 -1.52
N ALA A 63 -18.30 -2.31 -0.97
CA ALA A 63 -17.19 -1.54 -1.52
C ALA A 63 -16.63 -2.20 -2.78
N PHE A 64 -16.45 -3.52 -2.78
CA PHE A 64 -16.05 -4.27 -3.98
C PHE A 64 -17.08 -4.16 -5.11
N ARG A 65 -18.39 -4.27 -4.82
CA ARG A 65 -19.43 -4.02 -5.84
C ARG A 65 -19.39 -2.60 -6.40
N ALA A 66 -18.99 -1.61 -5.59
CA ALA A 66 -18.83 -0.24 -6.05
C ALA A 66 -17.64 -0.12 -7.00
N LEU A 67 -16.51 -0.72 -6.64
CA LEU A 67 -15.31 -0.80 -7.47
C LEU A 67 -15.61 -1.47 -8.82
N ASP A 68 -16.30 -2.62 -8.83
CA ASP A 68 -16.65 -3.36 -10.05
C ASP A 68 -17.51 -2.57 -11.03
N ARG A 69 -18.31 -1.63 -10.51
CA ARG A 69 -19.22 -0.78 -11.29
C ARG A 69 -18.62 0.58 -11.63
N ALA A 70 -17.47 0.94 -11.06
CA ALA A 70 -16.83 2.22 -11.32
C ALA A 70 -16.32 2.27 -12.77
N ARG A 71 -16.65 3.36 -13.47
CA ARG A 71 -16.26 3.58 -14.88
C ARG A 71 -15.55 4.92 -15.09
N ASP A 72 -15.68 5.84 -14.14
CA ASP A 72 -15.09 7.17 -14.18
C ASP A 72 -14.45 7.51 -12.83
N GLN A 73 -13.66 8.58 -12.82
CA GLN A 73 -12.90 9.04 -11.66
C GLN A 73 -13.81 9.30 -10.44
N LYS A 74 -15.01 9.86 -10.64
CA LYS A 74 -15.97 10.14 -9.56
C LYS A 74 -16.50 8.85 -8.94
N ALA A 75 -16.79 7.84 -9.76
CA ALA A 75 -17.23 6.54 -9.30
C ALA A 75 -16.10 5.80 -8.54
N PHE A 76 -14.84 5.94 -8.97
CA PHE A 76 -13.69 5.42 -8.24
C PHE A 76 -13.49 6.13 -6.89
N ALA A 77 -13.62 7.46 -6.84
CA ALA A 77 -13.58 8.21 -5.57
C ALA A 77 -14.69 7.76 -4.60
N ALA A 78 -15.91 7.51 -5.11
CA ALA A 78 -17.00 6.99 -4.31
C ALA A 78 -16.76 5.55 -3.81
N ALA A 79 -16.08 4.72 -4.60
CA ALA A 79 -15.65 3.39 -4.17
C ALA A 79 -14.55 3.46 -3.11
N HIS A 80 -13.57 4.36 -3.28
CA HIS A 80 -12.51 4.62 -2.31
C HIS A 80 -13.08 5.00 -0.94
N ALA A 81 -13.94 6.02 -0.90
CA ALA A 81 -14.61 6.48 0.31
C ALA A 81 -15.51 5.41 0.97
N ARG A 82 -15.91 4.35 0.25
CA ARG A 82 -16.62 3.20 0.85
C ARG A 82 -15.66 2.27 1.58
N PHE A 83 -14.48 1.99 1.03
CA PHE A 83 -13.46 1.23 1.73
C PHE A 83 -12.98 1.94 3.00
N GLU A 84 -12.71 3.25 2.90
CA GLU A 84 -12.29 4.04 4.07
C GLU A 84 -13.33 4.02 5.19
N ARG A 85 -14.62 4.14 4.86
CA ARG A 85 -15.71 4.05 5.86
C ARG A 85 -15.79 2.70 6.57
N VAL A 86 -15.29 1.62 5.95
CA VAL A 86 -15.21 0.31 6.59
C VAL A 86 -14.00 0.24 7.52
N LEU A 87 -12.85 0.78 7.11
CA LEU A 87 -11.58 0.63 7.82
C LEU A 87 -11.35 1.66 8.92
N ALA A 88 -11.76 2.92 8.73
CA ALA A 88 -11.51 4.00 9.68
C ALA A 88 -12.04 3.69 11.10
N PRO A 89 -13.25 3.13 11.28
CA PRO A 89 -13.72 2.73 12.61
C PRO A 89 -12.88 1.63 13.26
N LEU A 90 -12.30 0.73 12.46
CA LEU A 90 -11.46 -0.37 12.95
C LEU A 90 -10.11 0.16 13.44
N PHE A 91 -9.49 1.08 12.70
CA PHE A 91 -8.26 1.74 13.13
C PHE A 91 -8.49 2.61 14.37
N ALA A 92 -9.62 3.33 14.44
CA ALA A 92 -9.98 4.10 15.63
C ALA A 92 -10.27 3.19 16.84
N GLU A 93 -10.79 1.98 16.64
CA GLU A 93 -10.91 0.99 17.71
C GLU A 93 -9.55 0.42 18.12
N ALA A 94 -8.68 0.09 17.16
CA ALA A 94 -7.32 -0.37 17.44
C ALA A 94 -6.55 0.65 18.29
N ALA A 95 -6.59 1.93 17.89
CA ALA A 95 -5.95 3.02 18.63
C ALA A 95 -6.47 3.11 20.06
N ARG A 96 -7.79 3.05 20.28
CA ARG A 96 -8.37 3.08 21.64
C ARG A 96 -8.01 1.87 22.49
N VAL A 97 -7.79 0.71 21.88
CA VAL A 97 -7.51 -0.55 22.60
C VAL A 97 -6.03 -0.67 22.94
N PHE A 98 -5.13 -0.28 22.02
CA PHE A 98 -3.68 -0.50 22.15
C PHE A 98 -2.88 0.77 22.45
N HIS A 99 -3.47 1.95 22.27
CA HIS A 99 -2.90 3.25 22.64
C HIS A 99 -3.89 4.05 23.51
N PRO A 100 -4.28 3.52 24.68
CA PRO A 100 -5.17 4.25 25.58
C PRO A 100 -4.48 5.54 26.04
N THR A 101 -5.17 6.67 25.97
CA THR A 101 -4.60 7.97 26.34
C THR A 101 -4.47 8.11 27.86
N GLY A 102 -3.25 8.30 28.35
CA GLY A 102 -2.90 8.56 29.76
C GLY A 102 -1.51 8.00 30.10
N GLU A 103 -0.71 8.71 30.90
CA GLU A 103 0.70 8.34 31.21
C GLU A 103 0.85 6.95 31.84
N ASP A 104 -0.19 6.44 32.51
CA ASP A 104 -0.20 5.12 33.17
C ASP A 104 -1.30 4.18 32.62
N ALA A 105 -1.82 4.46 31.42
CA ALA A 105 -2.93 3.69 30.89
C ALA A 105 -2.47 2.31 30.40
N GLU A 106 -2.71 1.28 31.21
CA GLU A 106 -2.46 -0.10 30.82
C GLU A 106 -3.49 -0.60 29.79
N VAL A 107 -3.02 -1.40 28.83
CA VAL A 107 -3.88 -2.09 27.86
C VAL A 107 -4.74 -3.13 28.60
N ASP A 108 -6.07 -2.99 28.53
CA ASP A 108 -7.01 -3.99 29.04
C ASP A 108 -6.88 -5.30 28.21
N PRO A 109 -6.36 -6.40 28.80
CA PRO A 109 -6.09 -7.63 28.04
C PRO A 109 -7.36 -8.26 27.46
N LYS A 110 -8.51 -8.10 28.11
CA LYS A 110 -9.78 -8.67 27.62
C LYS A 110 -10.30 -7.89 26.41
N ARG A 111 -10.14 -6.56 26.41
CA ARG A 111 -10.48 -5.72 25.25
C ARG A 111 -9.53 -5.99 24.07
N ALA A 112 -8.23 -6.06 24.34
CA ALA A 112 -7.22 -6.42 23.33
C ALA A 112 -7.49 -7.78 22.72
N GLN A 113 -7.71 -8.82 23.54
CA GLN A 113 -8.03 -10.16 23.05
C GLN A 113 -9.32 -10.17 22.21
N ARG A 114 -10.36 -9.45 22.64
CA ARG A 114 -11.61 -9.35 21.88
C ARG A 114 -11.38 -8.69 20.52
N PHE A 115 -10.64 -7.58 20.47
CA PHE A 115 -10.31 -6.90 19.22
C PHE A 115 -9.56 -7.83 18.27
N LEU A 116 -8.47 -8.45 18.74
CA LEU A 116 -7.65 -9.37 17.96
C LEU A 116 -8.47 -10.56 17.43
N SER A 117 -9.28 -11.19 18.28
CA SER A 117 -10.10 -12.34 17.88
C SER A 117 -11.16 -11.98 16.83
N ARG A 118 -11.64 -10.74 16.82
CA ARG A 118 -12.70 -10.29 15.92
C ARG A 118 -12.19 -9.72 14.61
N HIS A 119 -11.11 -8.93 14.66
CA HIS A 119 -10.70 -8.08 13.53
C HIS A 119 -9.39 -8.52 12.87
N VAL A 120 -8.58 -9.34 13.54
CA VAL A 120 -7.23 -9.73 13.10
C VAL A 120 -7.12 -11.25 12.87
N PHE A 121 -7.55 -12.06 13.82
CA PHE A 121 -7.49 -13.53 13.74
C PHE A 121 -8.85 -14.18 13.44
N GLY A 122 -9.90 -13.37 13.34
CA GLY A 122 -11.24 -13.84 13.04
C GLY A 122 -11.38 -14.34 11.60
N ARG A 123 -12.40 -15.17 11.35
CA ARG A 123 -12.74 -15.64 9.99
C ARG A 123 -12.98 -14.50 9.00
N ASP A 124 -13.58 -13.42 9.49
CA ASP A 124 -13.90 -12.20 8.71
C ASP A 124 -12.91 -11.07 9.04
N ALA A 125 -11.66 -11.41 9.38
CA ALA A 125 -10.63 -10.41 9.67
C ALA A 125 -10.34 -9.56 8.43
N LEU A 126 -10.37 -8.24 8.65
CA LEU A 126 -10.07 -7.20 7.66
C LEU A 126 -8.71 -6.56 7.92
N LEU A 127 -8.17 -6.76 9.12
CA LEU A 127 -6.87 -6.26 9.53
C LEU A 127 -5.90 -7.42 9.73
N ARG A 128 -4.62 -7.09 9.72
CA ARG A 128 -3.53 -7.95 10.19
C ARG A 128 -2.58 -7.14 11.08
N ILE A 129 -1.60 -7.82 11.66
CA ILE A 129 -0.48 -7.19 12.34
C ILE A 129 0.66 -7.09 11.34
N GLY A 130 1.10 -5.87 11.08
CA GLY A 130 2.29 -5.58 10.30
C GLY A 130 3.55 -5.48 11.14
N ASP A 131 4.61 -4.99 10.51
CA ASP A 131 5.90 -4.81 11.17
C ASP A 131 5.81 -3.77 12.30
N GLU A 132 5.03 -2.70 12.09
CA GLU A 132 4.96 -1.55 13.01
C GLU A 132 3.56 -1.11 13.42
N ALA A 133 2.49 -1.69 12.85
CA ALA A 133 1.11 -1.27 13.13
C ALA A 133 0.06 -2.33 12.75
N PHE A 134 -1.19 -2.07 13.14
CA PHE A 134 -2.32 -2.72 12.47
C PHE A 134 -2.50 -2.14 11.08
N GLU A 135 -2.68 -3.01 10.11
CA GLU A 135 -2.77 -2.64 8.71
C GLU A 135 -3.89 -3.43 8.02
N PRO A 136 -4.43 -2.94 6.90
CA PRO A 136 -5.42 -3.71 6.16
C PRO A 136 -4.79 -4.98 5.60
N ARG A 137 -5.60 -6.01 5.41
CA ARG A 137 -5.16 -7.18 4.64
C ARG A 137 -4.63 -6.77 3.25
N PRO A 138 -3.63 -7.47 2.69
CA PRO A 138 -3.00 -7.10 1.41
C PRO A 138 -4.02 -6.89 0.27
N GLU A 139 -5.04 -7.73 0.20
CA GLU A 139 -6.07 -7.66 -0.86
C GLU A 139 -6.93 -6.38 -0.74
N LEU A 140 -7.21 -5.94 0.50
CA LEU A 140 -7.91 -4.70 0.78
C LEU A 140 -7.01 -3.49 0.53
N ALA A 141 -5.74 -3.57 0.92
CA ALA A 141 -4.74 -2.54 0.65
C ALA A 141 -4.59 -2.30 -0.87
N ALA A 142 -4.54 -3.38 -1.66
CA ALA A 142 -4.51 -3.27 -3.12
C ALA A 142 -5.78 -2.66 -3.70
N ALA A 143 -6.97 -3.04 -3.21
CA ALA A 143 -8.21 -2.41 -3.65
C ALA A 143 -8.29 -0.91 -3.29
N LEU A 144 -7.80 -0.52 -2.11
CA LEU A 144 -7.67 0.87 -1.69
C LEU A 144 -6.72 1.65 -2.59
N ALA A 145 -5.51 1.14 -2.82
CA ALA A 145 -4.51 1.78 -3.67
C ALA A 145 -5.01 1.94 -5.12
N LEU A 146 -5.69 0.92 -5.66
CA LEU A 146 -6.31 1.00 -6.98
C LEU A 146 -7.38 2.10 -7.05
N THR A 147 -8.30 2.12 -6.08
CA THR A 147 -9.39 3.09 -6.06
C THR A 147 -8.87 4.52 -5.91
N ALA A 148 -7.86 4.75 -5.06
CA ALA A 148 -7.18 6.03 -4.93
C ALA A 148 -6.50 6.46 -6.24
N CYS A 149 -5.69 5.57 -6.83
CA CYS A 149 -5.00 5.84 -8.10
C CYS A 149 -6.00 6.21 -9.22
N ARG A 150 -7.07 5.43 -9.38
CA ARG A 150 -8.11 5.66 -10.39
C ARG A 150 -9.04 6.84 -10.07
N ALA A 151 -9.11 7.26 -8.81
CA ALA A 151 -9.77 8.49 -8.38
C ALA A 151 -8.91 9.74 -8.64
N GLY A 152 -7.67 9.58 -9.13
CA GLY A 152 -6.74 10.68 -9.33
C GLY A 152 -6.16 11.20 -8.02
N ASP A 153 -6.13 10.39 -6.96
CA ASP A 153 -5.50 10.67 -5.68
C ASP A 153 -4.26 9.77 -5.50
N PRO A 154 -3.12 10.17 -6.08
CA PRO A 154 -1.89 9.40 -6.02
C PRO A 154 -1.26 9.39 -4.62
N ASP A 155 -1.42 10.45 -3.84
CA ASP A 155 -0.82 10.59 -2.53
C ASP A 155 -1.50 9.63 -1.55
N ALA A 156 -2.82 9.48 -1.64
CA ALA A 156 -3.53 8.43 -0.91
C ALA A 156 -3.06 7.02 -1.32
N ALA A 157 -2.83 6.79 -2.63
CA ALA A 157 -2.33 5.49 -3.10
C ALA A 157 -0.90 5.19 -2.60
N ILE A 158 -0.01 6.19 -2.60
CA ILE A 158 1.35 6.11 -2.05
C ILE A 158 1.30 5.85 -0.55
N ALA A 159 0.45 6.57 0.19
CA ALA A 159 0.30 6.41 1.64
C ALA A 159 -0.14 4.99 2.00
N VAL A 160 -1.10 4.41 1.26
CA VAL A 160 -1.55 3.04 1.47
C VAL A 160 -0.41 2.04 1.27
N GLY A 161 0.37 2.15 0.20
CA GLY A 161 1.44 1.19 -0.04
C GLY A 161 2.67 1.38 0.85
N ARG A 162 2.98 2.59 1.32
CA ARG A 162 4.01 2.82 2.34
C ARG A 162 3.61 2.33 3.73
N GLY A 163 2.31 2.41 4.04
CA GLY A 163 1.77 2.02 5.34
C GLY A 163 1.64 0.51 5.55
N VAL A 164 2.04 -0.32 4.58
CA VAL A 164 1.92 -1.78 4.67
C VAL A 164 3.27 -2.52 4.74
N GLY A 165 3.36 -3.49 5.65
CA GLY A 165 4.58 -4.27 5.96
C GLY A 165 4.57 -5.71 5.42
N GLY A 166 5.68 -6.43 5.53
CA GLY A 166 5.74 -7.85 5.14
C GLY A 166 5.96 -8.15 3.64
N ALA A 167 6.20 -9.43 3.32
CA ALA A 167 6.61 -9.88 1.98
C ALA A 167 5.46 -9.88 0.95
N ASP A 168 4.24 -10.19 1.37
CA ASP A 168 3.03 -10.26 0.55
C ASP A 168 2.54 -8.89 0.05
N THR A 169 3.08 -7.79 0.58
CA THR A 169 2.77 -6.42 0.17
C THR A 169 3.89 -5.74 -0.62
N ALA A 170 4.95 -6.48 -0.96
CA ALA A 170 6.07 -5.96 -1.74
C ALA A 170 5.64 -5.32 -3.07
N ALA A 171 4.62 -5.88 -3.72
CA ALA A 171 4.03 -5.31 -4.93
C ALA A 171 3.33 -3.94 -4.70
N LEU A 172 2.72 -3.72 -3.53
CA LEU A 172 2.10 -2.43 -3.17
C LEU A 172 3.15 -1.35 -2.92
N ARG A 173 4.24 -1.72 -2.24
CA ARG A 173 5.40 -0.82 -2.06
C ARG A 173 6.03 -0.49 -3.41
N ALA A 174 6.15 -1.47 -4.30
CA ALA A 174 6.66 -1.24 -5.65
C ALA A 174 5.72 -0.30 -6.41
N PHE A 175 4.41 -0.53 -6.36
CA PHE A 175 3.45 0.39 -6.96
C PHE A 175 3.54 1.82 -6.41
N SER A 176 3.78 1.99 -5.10
CA SER A 176 4.00 3.30 -4.49
C SER A 176 5.28 3.98 -4.98
N ALA A 177 6.38 3.22 -5.11
CA ALA A 177 7.63 3.73 -5.67
C ALA A 177 7.47 4.16 -7.14
N LEU A 178 6.67 3.44 -7.95
CA LEU A 178 6.29 3.89 -9.30
C LEU A 178 5.55 5.24 -9.25
N LEU A 179 4.56 5.40 -8.38
CA LEU A 179 3.80 6.65 -8.27
C LEU A 179 4.68 7.82 -7.79
N LEU A 180 5.64 7.56 -6.90
CA LEU A 180 6.64 8.53 -6.47
C LEU A 180 7.53 8.99 -7.64
N LEU A 181 7.99 8.05 -8.49
CA LEU A 181 8.75 8.38 -9.69
C LEU A 181 7.94 9.23 -10.67
N GLU A 182 6.67 8.88 -10.90
CA GLU A 182 5.76 9.67 -11.74
C GLU A 182 5.53 11.09 -11.19
N ALA A 183 5.53 11.24 -9.85
CA ALA A 183 5.43 12.52 -9.18
C ALA A 183 6.76 13.31 -9.11
N GLY A 184 7.86 12.76 -9.66
CA GLY A 184 9.19 13.37 -9.59
C GLY A 184 9.85 13.27 -8.21
N ARG A 185 9.27 12.50 -7.27
CA ARG A 185 9.76 12.28 -5.90
C ARG A 185 10.78 11.13 -5.89
N ARG A 186 11.87 11.31 -6.63
CA ARG A 186 12.87 10.25 -6.88
C ARG A 186 13.55 9.76 -5.60
N ASP A 187 13.89 10.66 -4.68
CA ASP A 187 14.58 10.30 -3.43
C ASP A 187 13.71 9.39 -2.56
N GLU A 188 12.41 9.67 -2.45
CA GLU A 188 11.48 8.82 -1.73
C GLU A 188 11.25 7.47 -2.42
N ALA A 189 11.31 7.42 -3.76
CA ALA A 189 11.28 6.15 -4.48
C ALA A 189 12.54 5.30 -4.21
N LEU A 190 13.71 5.95 -4.07
CA LEU A 190 14.97 5.28 -3.69
C LEU A 190 14.89 4.69 -2.28
N GLU A 191 14.27 5.38 -1.32
CA GLU A 191 14.08 4.87 0.05
C GLU A 191 13.27 3.57 0.09
N LEU A 192 12.33 3.39 -0.84
CA LEU A 192 11.51 2.19 -0.90
C LEU A 192 12.22 0.98 -1.53
N LEU A 193 13.26 1.19 -2.35
CA LEU A 193 13.94 0.11 -3.09
C LEU A 193 14.34 -1.10 -2.22
N PRO A 194 14.95 -0.95 -1.04
CA PRO A 194 15.36 -2.09 -0.20
C PRO A 194 14.18 -2.95 0.27
N THR A 195 12.96 -2.40 0.26
CA THR A 195 11.74 -3.03 0.80
C THR A 195 10.89 -3.71 -0.26
N LEU A 196 11.21 -3.53 -1.56
CA LEU A 196 10.38 -3.99 -2.67
C LEU A 196 10.44 -5.50 -2.92
N GLY A 197 11.38 -6.20 -2.25
CA GLY A 197 11.63 -7.61 -2.52
C GLY A 197 11.96 -7.86 -4.00
N ASP A 198 11.87 -9.12 -4.40
CA ASP A 198 12.37 -9.56 -5.69
C ASP A 198 11.40 -10.46 -6.45
N GLU A 199 10.12 -10.47 -6.06
CA GLU A 199 9.13 -11.46 -6.52
C GLU A 199 8.21 -10.95 -7.64
N GLY A 200 8.09 -9.62 -7.83
CA GLY A 200 7.26 -9.00 -8.87
C GLY A 200 8.05 -8.50 -10.10
N PHE A 201 7.32 -7.95 -11.09
CA PHE A 201 7.93 -7.29 -12.26
C PHE A 201 8.18 -5.79 -12.03
N LEU A 202 7.41 -5.15 -11.14
CA LEU A 202 7.56 -3.73 -10.85
C LEU A 202 8.86 -3.39 -10.12
N ALA A 203 9.26 -4.20 -9.13
CA ALA A 203 10.49 -3.96 -8.38
C ALA A 203 11.74 -3.82 -9.28
N PRO A 204 12.07 -4.78 -10.18
CA PRO A 204 13.20 -4.62 -11.09
C PRO A 204 13.00 -3.49 -12.10
N TRP A 205 11.76 -3.17 -12.51
CA TRP A 205 11.52 -2.03 -13.39
C TRP A 205 11.85 -0.70 -12.71
N ILE A 206 11.42 -0.51 -11.46
CA ILE A 206 11.69 0.69 -10.65
C ILE A 206 13.20 0.83 -10.39
N ALA A 207 13.87 -0.29 -10.07
CA ALA A 207 15.32 -0.30 -9.94
C ALA A 207 16.02 0.13 -11.25
N ALA A 208 15.47 -0.22 -12.42
CA ALA A 208 16.02 0.21 -13.70
C ALA A 208 15.92 1.73 -13.90
N GLU A 209 14.76 2.32 -13.59
CA GLU A 209 14.54 3.78 -13.68
C GLU A 209 15.39 4.56 -12.67
N LEU A 210 15.72 3.92 -11.55
CA LEU A 210 16.58 4.47 -10.52
C LEU A 210 18.08 4.26 -10.79
N ALA A 211 18.43 3.36 -11.71
CA ALA A 211 19.82 3.06 -12.06
C ALA A 211 20.49 4.19 -12.85
N THR A 212 21.73 4.49 -12.48
CA THR A 212 22.56 5.52 -13.11
C THR A 212 23.33 5.00 -14.33
N ASP A 213 23.63 3.70 -14.39
CA ASP A 213 24.37 3.09 -15.48
C ASP A 213 23.45 2.38 -16.50
N ALA A 214 23.80 2.50 -17.78
CA ALA A 214 22.98 2.01 -18.89
C ALA A 214 22.87 0.48 -18.94
N ASP A 215 23.92 -0.24 -18.53
CA ASP A 215 23.97 -1.70 -18.56
C ASP A 215 23.04 -2.30 -17.49
N SER A 216 23.09 -1.79 -16.26
CA SER A 216 22.18 -2.20 -15.18
C SER A 216 20.74 -1.86 -15.53
N ARG A 217 20.47 -0.65 -16.06
CA ARG A 217 19.14 -0.28 -16.53
C ARG A 217 18.60 -1.29 -17.55
N ARG A 218 19.40 -1.63 -18.57
CA ARG A 218 18.99 -2.61 -19.60
C ARG A 218 18.76 -4.01 -19.02
N ALA A 219 19.63 -4.47 -18.13
CA ALA A 219 19.50 -5.78 -17.49
C ALA A 219 18.22 -5.87 -16.63
N LEU A 220 17.94 -4.81 -15.86
CA LEU A 220 16.78 -4.71 -14.98
C LEU A 220 15.46 -4.58 -15.77
N HIS A 221 15.40 -3.78 -16.84
CA HIS A 221 14.24 -3.77 -17.73
C HIS A 221 13.99 -5.12 -18.39
N THR A 222 15.04 -5.82 -18.82
CA THR A 222 14.91 -7.17 -19.37
C THR A 222 14.33 -8.14 -18.34
N ARG A 223 14.79 -8.03 -17.08
CA ARG A 223 14.26 -8.82 -15.96
C ARG A 223 12.79 -8.50 -15.69
N ALA A 224 12.42 -7.22 -15.65
CA ALA A 224 11.03 -6.79 -15.49
C ALA A 224 10.13 -7.34 -16.60
N ALA A 225 10.53 -7.15 -17.86
CA ALA A 225 9.77 -7.61 -19.03
C ALA A 225 9.52 -9.13 -19.03
N ARG A 226 10.48 -9.93 -18.54
CA ARG A 226 10.33 -11.40 -18.41
C ARG A 226 9.32 -11.82 -17.35
N ARG A 227 9.00 -10.94 -16.40
CA ARG A 227 8.11 -11.23 -15.26
C ARG A 227 6.70 -10.67 -15.43
N VAL A 228 6.46 -9.90 -16.49
CA VAL A 228 5.12 -9.37 -16.76
C VAL A 228 4.18 -10.51 -17.13
N VAL A 229 3.03 -10.58 -16.45
CA VAL A 229 2.17 -11.76 -16.49
C VAL A 229 1.02 -11.61 -17.50
N THR A 230 0.51 -10.39 -17.70
CA THR A 230 -0.67 -10.17 -18.56
C THR A 230 -0.43 -9.20 -19.73
N PRO A 231 -1.18 -9.30 -20.84
CA PRO A 231 -1.10 -8.35 -21.95
C PRO A 231 -1.35 -6.89 -21.54
N ASP A 232 -2.25 -6.67 -20.58
CA ASP A 232 -2.57 -5.34 -20.08
C ASP A 232 -1.39 -4.75 -19.30
N GLN A 233 -0.76 -5.54 -18.43
CA GLN A 233 0.46 -5.14 -17.74
C GLN A 233 1.61 -4.88 -18.71
N GLN A 234 1.75 -5.68 -19.78
CA GLN A 234 2.78 -5.45 -20.81
C GLN A 234 2.56 -4.13 -21.54
N THR A 235 1.31 -3.82 -21.88
CA THR A 235 0.94 -2.58 -22.56
C THR A 235 1.22 -1.37 -21.66
N ALA A 236 0.76 -1.43 -20.40
CA ALA A 236 1.01 -0.39 -19.42
C ALA A 236 2.51 -0.20 -19.15
N LEU A 237 3.28 -1.27 -19.00
CA LEU A 237 4.72 -1.17 -18.71
C LEU A 237 5.49 -0.54 -19.88
N ARG A 238 5.14 -0.90 -21.12
CA ARG A 238 5.73 -0.28 -22.32
C ARG A 238 5.38 1.19 -22.43
N GLU A 239 4.15 1.56 -22.11
CA GLU A 239 3.72 2.96 -22.08
C GLU A 239 4.51 3.75 -21.04
N GLN A 240 4.72 3.18 -19.84
CA GLN A 240 5.54 3.81 -18.81
C GLN A 240 7.01 3.95 -19.22
N THR A 241 7.66 2.90 -19.71
CA THR A 241 9.06 3.01 -20.18
C THR A 241 9.22 4.09 -21.26
N ARG A 242 8.31 4.14 -22.25
CA ARG A 242 8.36 5.19 -23.28
C ARG A 242 8.25 6.60 -22.71
N ARG A 243 7.49 6.80 -21.64
CA ARG A 243 7.35 8.11 -20.98
C ARG A 243 8.62 8.51 -20.25
N PHE A 244 9.21 7.59 -19.50
CA PHE A 244 10.46 7.85 -18.78
C PHE A 244 11.62 8.10 -19.75
N ASP A 245 11.69 7.36 -20.86
CA ASP A 245 12.68 7.60 -21.92
C ASP A 245 12.48 8.95 -22.64
N ALA A 246 11.23 9.42 -22.76
CA ALA A 246 10.90 10.69 -23.40
C ALA A 246 11.01 11.91 -22.45
N ALA A 247 11.11 11.67 -21.14
CA ALA A 247 11.33 12.75 -20.18
C ALA A 247 12.76 13.28 -20.32
N PRO A 248 12.98 14.60 -20.38
CA PRO A 248 14.34 15.15 -20.38
C PRO A 248 15.05 14.68 -19.11
N ALA A 249 16.30 14.24 -19.26
CA ALA A 249 17.15 13.88 -18.13
C ALA A 249 17.20 15.07 -17.16
N PRO A 250 17.07 14.82 -15.84
CA PRO A 250 17.15 15.88 -14.83
C PRO A 250 18.50 16.61 -14.85
#